data_AF-A0A2J8K796-F1
#
_entry.id   AF-A0A2J8K796-F1
#
_cell.length_a   1.000
_cell.length_b   1.000
_cell.length_c   1.000
_cell.angle_alpha   90.00
_cell.angle_beta   90.00
_cell.angle_gamma   90.00
#
_symmetry.space_group_name_H-M   'P 1'
#
loop_
_entity.id
_entity.type
_entity.pdbx_description
1 polymer ?
#
loop_
_entity_poly.entity_id
_entity_poly.type
_entity_poly.pdbx_seq_one_letter_code
_entity_poly.pdbx_strand_id
1 'polypeptide(L)'
;TLNIYQNLNRRQHEHVIHLMDIAIIATDLALYFKKRAMFQKIVDESKNYEDKKSWVEYLSLETTRKEIVMAMMMTACDLSAITKPWEVQSKVALLVAAEFWEQGDLERTVLDQQPIPMMDRNKAAELPKLQVGFIDFVCTFVYK
;
A
#
# COMPACT_ATOMS: atom_id res chain seq x y z
N THR A 1 10.17 0.55 30.83
CA THR A 1 8.99 1.00 30.06
C THR A 1 9.15 0.61 28.61
N LEU A 2 8.07 0.20 27.93
CA LEU A 2 8.09 -0.22 26.51
C LEU A 2 7.96 0.96 25.51
N ASN A 3 7.57 2.15 25.98
CA ASN A 3 7.37 3.33 25.13
C ASN A 3 8.70 4.00 24.77
N ILE A 4 9.07 3.93 23.48
CA ILE A 4 10.30 4.53 22.94
C ILE A 4 10.24 6.07 22.80
N TYR A 5 9.07 6.69 22.94
CA TYR A 5 8.87 8.14 22.82
C TYR A 5 8.99 8.90 24.14
N GLN A 6 9.35 8.24 25.24
CA GLN A 6 9.39 8.84 26.58
C GLN A 6 10.29 10.09 26.71
N ASN A 7 11.28 10.24 25.83
CA ASN A 7 12.22 11.38 25.83
C ASN A 7 11.82 12.50 24.84
N LEU A 8 10.71 12.35 24.10
CA LEU A 8 10.22 13.39 23.20
C LEU A 8 9.48 14.47 23.99
N ASN A 9 9.58 15.71 23.54
CA ASN A 9 8.71 16.76 24.06
C ASN A 9 7.27 16.56 23.57
N ARG A 10 6.32 17.24 24.24
CA ARG A 10 4.88 17.11 23.93
C ARG A 10 4.55 17.33 22.45
N ARG A 11 5.14 18.36 21.82
CA ARG A 11 4.88 18.70 20.41
C ARG A 11 5.40 17.60 19.47
N GLN A 12 6.57 17.04 19.74
CA GLN A 12 7.12 15.92 18.98
C GLN A 12 6.26 14.67 19.14
N HIS A 13 5.80 14.38 20.35
CA HIS A 13 4.95 13.23 20.63
C HIS A 13 3.60 13.34 19.91
N GLU A 14 2.92 14.49 19.99
CA GLU A 14 1.66 14.71 19.26
C GLU A 14 1.87 14.59 17.74
N HIS A 15 2.98 15.13 17.23
CA HIS A 15 3.29 15.06 15.79
C HIS A 15 3.56 13.64 15.30
N VAL A 16 4.37 12.83 16.02
CA VAL A 16 4.65 11.45 15.59
C VAL A 16 3.40 10.58 15.64
N ILE A 17 2.52 10.78 16.62
CA ILE A 17 1.26 10.03 16.72
C ILE A 17 0.35 10.37 15.53
N HIS A 18 0.20 11.66 15.19
CA HIS A 18 -0.55 12.09 14.00
C HIS A 18 0.00 11.46 12.71
N LEU A 19 1.33 11.46 12.52
CA LEU A 19 1.95 10.84 11.35
C LEU A 19 1.75 9.32 11.33
N MET A 20 1.81 8.66 12.48
CA MET A 20 1.58 7.23 12.62
C MET A 20 0.14 6.86 12.24
N ASP A 21 -0.85 7.62 12.71
CA ASP A 21 -2.26 7.41 12.37
C ASP A 21 -2.49 7.53 10.86
N ILE A 22 -1.93 8.56 10.21
CA ILE A 22 -2.01 8.71 8.75
C ILE A 22 -1.36 7.52 8.05
N ALA A 23 -0.16 7.12 8.48
CA ALA A 23 0.59 6.04 7.83
C ALA A 23 -0.12 4.70 7.92
N ILE A 24 -0.72 4.37 9.07
CA ILE A 24 -1.48 3.13 9.27
C ILE A 24 -2.76 3.15 8.44
N ILE A 25 -3.52 4.24 8.48
CA ILE A 25 -4.78 4.33 7.71
C ILE A 25 -4.50 4.28 6.20
N ALA A 26 -3.36 4.80 5.74
CA ALA A 26 -2.98 4.82 4.33
C ALA A 26 -2.70 3.44 3.71
N THR A 27 -2.54 2.37 4.49
CA THR A 27 -2.34 1.02 3.93
C THR A 27 -3.62 0.45 3.29
N ASP A 28 -4.79 1.02 3.56
CA ASP A 28 -6.05 0.63 2.92
C ASP A 28 -6.08 1.03 1.42
N LEU A 29 -6.24 0.02 0.55
CA LEU A 29 -6.33 0.20 -0.89
C LEU A 29 -7.50 1.09 -1.34
N ALA A 30 -8.60 1.14 -0.59
CA ALA A 30 -9.72 2.03 -0.90
C ALA A 30 -9.33 3.52 -0.77
N LEU A 31 -8.45 3.83 0.19
CA LEU A 31 -7.92 5.18 0.37
C LEU A 31 -6.80 5.48 -0.62
N TYR A 32 -5.93 4.51 -0.90
CA TYR A 32 -4.91 4.61 -1.96
C TYR A 32 -5.53 5.09 -3.27
N PHE A 33 -6.62 4.47 -3.72
CA PHE A 33 -7.28 4.83 -4.98
C PHE A 33 -7.77 6.28 -5.03
N LYS A 34 -8.17 6.87 -3.90
CA LYS A 34 -8.56 8.29 -3.80
C LYS A 34 -7.34 9.24 -3.83
N LYS A 35 -6.18 8.77 -3.35
CA LYS A 35 -4.94 9.58 -3.26
C LYS A 35 -4.11 9.59 -4.55
N ARG A 36 -4.24 8.57 -5.41
CA ARG A 36 -3.51 8.43 -6.69
C ARG A 36 -3.50 9.70 -7.55
N ALA A 37 -4.67 10.29 -7.78
CA ALA A 37 -4.78 11.47 -8.64
C ALA A 37 -4.08 12.71 -8.06
N MET A 38 -4.06 12.85 -6.73
CA MET A 38 -3.33 13.94 -6.06
C MET A 38 -1.82 13.71 -6.12
N PHE A 39 -1.38 12.47 -5.92
CA PHE A 39 0.04 12.11 -6.05
C PHE A 39 0.55 12.35 -7.47
N GLN A 40 -0.20 11.97 -8.51
CA GLN A 40 0.18 12.22 -9.89
C GLN A 40 0.44 13.71 -10.16
N LYS A 41 -0.42 14.60 -9.64
CA LYS A 41 -0.22 16.06 -9.75
C LYS A 41 1.06 16.53 -9.07
N ILE A 42 1.40 15.98 -7.90
CA ILE A 42 2.66 16.29 -7.20
C ILE A 42 3.86 15.85 -8.05
N VAL A 43 3.80 14.66 -8.64
CA VAL A 43 4.85 14.15 -9.55
C VAL A 43 4.98 15.03 -10.79
N ASP A 44 3.88 15.42 -11.42
CA ASP A 44 3.93 16.25 -12.62
C ASP A 44 4.43 17.66 -12.33
N GLU A 45 4.06 18.24 -11.18
CA GLU A 45 4.61 19.52 -10.74
C GLU A 45 6.12 19.44 -10.47
N SER A 46 6.60 18.33 -9.90
CA SER A 46 8.04 18.15 -9.66
C SER A 46 8.88 18.19 -10.94
N LYS A 47 8.30 17.83 -12.09
CA LYS A 47 8.96 17.85 -13.41
C LYS A 47 9.07 19.27 -13.99
N ASN A 48 8.32 20.23 -13.47
CA ASN A 48 8.33 21.62 -13.94
C ASN A 48 9.47 22.45 -13.30
N TYR A 49 10.16 21.92 -12.30
CA TYR A 49 11.30 22.57 -11.67
C TYR A 49 12.58 22.27 -12.44
N GLU A 50 13.37 23.31 -12.75
CA GLU A 50 14.61 23.18 -13.53
C GLU A 50 15.72 22.45 -12.76
N ASP A 51 15.76 22.64 -11.44
CA ASP A 51 16.77 22.03 -10.57
C ASP A 51 16.13 21.27 -9.40
N LYS A 52 16.80 20.21 -8.96
CA LYS A 52 16.29 19.36 -7.87
C LYS A 52 16.24 20.08 -6.52
N LYS A 53 17.10 21.09 -6.31
CA LYS A 53 17.24 21.74 -5.01
C LYS A 53 16.05 22.66 -4.75
N SER A 54 15.64 23.45 -5.73
CA SER A 54 14.45 24.29 -5.65
C SER A 54 13.18 23.48 -5.39
N TRP A 55 13.03 22.31 -6.04
CA TRP A 55 11.92 21.39 -5.74
C TRP A 55 11.93 20.89 -4.29
N VAL A 56 13.11 20.47 -3.78
CA VAL A 56 13.24 19.98 -2.40
C VAL A 56 12.93 21.09 -1.39
N GLU A 57 13.43 22.30 -1.62
CA GLU A 57 13.15 23.46 -0.77
C GLU A 57 11.65 23.76 -0.72
N TYR A 58 10.98 23.82 -1.88
CA TYR A 58 9.53 23.98 -1.96
C TYR A 58 8.77 22.88 -1.23
N LEU A 59 9.03 21.60 -1.56
CA LEU A 59 8.31 20.46 -1.00
C LEU A 59 8.52 20.32 0.52
N SER A 60 9.67 20.76 1.04
CA SER A 60 9.97 20.71 2.48
C SER A 60 8.99 21.55 3.32
N LEU A 61 8.49 22.65 2.75
CA LEU A 61 7.54 23.58 3.38
C LEU A 61 6.08 23.08 3.26
N GLU A 62 5.79 22.25 2.26
CA GLU A 62 4.45 21.76 1.94
C GLU A 62 4.07 20.51 2.75
N THR A 63 3.42 20.72 3.90
CA THR A 63 3.07 19.63 4.84
C THR A 63 2.12 18.60 4.22
N THR A 64 1.02 19.03 3.61
CA THR A 64 0.01 18.12 3.01
C THR A 64 0.59 17.28 1.88
N ARG A 65 1.50 17.84 1.08
CA ARG A 65 2.14 17.10 -0.02
C ARG A 65 3.04 15.98 0.51
N LYS A 66 3.81 16.25 1.57
CA LYS A 66 4.62 15.21 2.25
C LYS A 66 3.75 14.09 2.81
N GLU A 67 2.60 14.39 3.40
CA GLU A 67 1.67 13.36 3.88
C GLU A 67 1.12 12.49 2.75
N ILE A 68 0.80 13.08 1.58
CA ILE A 68 0.35 12.32 0.41
C ILE A 68 1.47 11.40 -0.10
N VAL A 69 2.71 11.90 -0.20
CA VAL A 69 3.87 11.10 -0.61
C VAL A 69 4.13 9.96 0.39
N MET A 70 4.04 10.24 1.70
CA MET A 70 4.16 9.23 2.76
C MET A 70 3.08 8.15 2.62
N ALA A 71 1.82 8.54 2.43
CA ALA A 71 0.72 7.58 2.25
C ALA A 71 0.95 6.66 1.04
N MET A 72 1.37 7.22 -0.10
CA MET A 72 1.68 6.43 -1.30
C MET A 72 2.88 5.49 -1.09
N MET A 73 3.91 5.97 -0.38
CA MET A 73 5.08 5.16 -0.04
C MET A 73 4.71 4.02 0.92
N MET A 74 3.81 4.23 1.88
CA MET A 74 3.32 3.17 2.77
C MET A 74 2.64 2.05 1.98
N THR A 75 1.74 2.39 1.05
CA THR A 75 1.11 1.39 0.17
C THR A 75 2.14 0.68 -0.71
N ALA A 76 3.14 1.40 -1.24
CA ALA A 76 4.22 0.79 -2.02
C ALA A 76 5.00 -0.24 -1.18
N CYS A 77 5.37 0.13 0.04
CA CYS A 77 6.07 -0.77 0.97
C CYS A 77 5.25 -2.03 1.29
N ASP A 78 3.94 -1.87 1.53
CA ASP A 78 3.02 -2.97 1.82
C ASP A 78 2.95 -3.97 0.66
N LEU A 79 2.94 -3.46 -0.59
CA LEU A 79 2.91 -4.28 -1.80
C LEU A 79 4.30 -4.73 -2.28
N SER A 80 5.37 -4.43 -1.56
CA SER A 80 6.74 -4.62 -2.05
C SER A 80 7.17 -6.07 -2.28
N ALA A 81 6.42 -7.05 -1.73
CA ALA A 81 6.65 -8.47 -1.99
C ALA A 81 6.59 -8.80 -3.49
N ILE A 82 5.72 -8.13 -4.24
CA ILE A 82 5.54 -8.33 -5.70
C ILE A 82 6.79 -7.99 -6.53
N THR A 83 7.71 -7.21 -5.95
CA THR A 83 8.93 -6.74 -6.62
C THR A 83 10.13 -7.68 -6.42
N LYS A 84 9.98 -8.73 -5.62
CA LYS A 84 11.06 -9.66 -5.31
C LYS A 84 11.30 -10.64 -6.47
N PRO A 85 12.49 -11.25 -6.57
CA PRO A 85 12.76 -12.28 -7.56
C PRO A 85 11.72 -13.41 -7.52
N TRP A 86 11.51 -14.07 -8.67
CA TRP A 86 10.49 -15.10 -8.85
C TRP A 86 10.48 -16.19 -7.77
N GLU A 87 11.66 -16.64 -7.34
CA GLU A 87 11.80 -17.67 -6.30
C GLU A 87 11.20 -17.28 -4.94
N VAL A 88 11.14 -15.97 -4.66
CA VAL A 88 10.50 -15.43 -3.46
C VAL A 88 9.02 -15.16 -3.75
N GLN A 89 8.73 -14.49 -4.86
CA GLN A 89 7.38 -14.05 -5.19
C GLN A 89 6.40 -15.22 -5.37
N SER A 90 6.82 -16.31 -6.03
CA SER A 90 5.99 -17.51 -6.21
C SER A 90 5.52 -18.12 -4.88
N LYS A 91 6.39 -18.13 -3.87
CA LYS A 91 6.07 -18.62 -2.52
C LYS A 91 5.09 -17.70 -1.81
N VAL A 92 5.32 -16.38 -1.88
CA VAL A 92 4.42 -15.39 -1.26
C VAL A 92 3.03 -15.46 -1.88
N ALA A 93 2.93 -15.56 -3.21
CA ALA A 93 1.65 -15.67 -3.90
C ALA A 93 0.84 -16.90 -3.44
N LEU A 94 1.50 -18.04 -3.20
CA LEU A 94 0.84 -19.24 -2.70
C LEU A 94 0.39 -19.12 -1.24
N LEU A 95 1.17 -18.45 -0.38
CA LEU A 95 0.79 -18.19 1.01
C LEU A 95 -0.45 -17.28 1.09
N VAL A 96 -0.45 -16.19 0.32
CA VAL A 96 -1.59 -15.28 0.25
C VAL A 96 -2.82 -15.97 -0.34
N ALA A 97 -2.65 -16.81 -1.37
CA ALA A 97 -3.76 -17.59 -1.92
C ALA A 97 -4.34 -18.57 -0.91
N ALA A 98 -3.49 -19.25 -0.12
CA ALA A 98 -3.94 -20.16 0.93
C ALA A 98 -4.78 -19.43 2.00
N GLU A 99 -4.35 -18.24 2.44
CA GLU A 99 -5.11 -17.40 3.37
C GLU A 99 -6.48 -17.02 2.80
N PHE A 100 -6.55 -16.60 1.52
CA PHE A 100 -7.83 -16.30 0.87
C PHE A 100 -8.75 -17.52 0.75
N TRP A 101 -8.20 -18.71 0.51
CA TRP A 101 -8.99 -19.93 0.46
C TRP A 101 -9.54 -20.33 1.82
N GLU A 102 -8.76 -20.20 2.89
CA GLU A 102 -9.22 -20.43 4.26
C GLU A 102 -10.35 -19.48 4.63
N GLN A 103 -10.23 -18.20 4.26
CA GLN A 103 -11.33 -17.24 4.42
C GLN A 103 -12.58 -17.64 3.62
N GLY A 104 -12.43 -18.01 2.34
CA GLY A 104 -13.56 -18.43 1.50
C GLY A 104 -14.26 -19.68 2.01
N ASP A 105 -13.51 -20.62 2.60
CA ASP A 105 -14.07 -21.82 3.23
C ASP A 105 -14.86 -21.49 4.50
N LEU A 106 -14.41 -20.50 5.28
CA LEU A 106 -15.15 -19.97 6.44
C LEU A 106 -16.45 -19.28 6.01
N GLU A 107 -16.40 -18.41 5.00
CA GLU A 107 -17.58 -17.72 4.46
C GLU A 107 -18.65 -18.72 3.98
N ARG A 108 -18.21 -19.78 3.28
CA ARG A 108 -19.09 -20.86 2.83
C ARG A 108 -19.73 -21.62 3.98
N THR A 109 -18.95 -21.94 5.01
CA THR A 109 -19.41 -22.80 6.12
C THR A 109 -20.27 -22.04 7.12
N VAL A 110 -19.92 -20.79 7.42
CA VAL A 110 -20.55 -19.99 8.48
C VAL A 110 -21.71 -19.15 7.96
N LEU A 111 -21.63 -18.65 6.72
CA LEU A 111 -22.62 -17.73 6.15
C LEU A 111 -23.46 -18.36 5.03
N ASP A 112 -23.15 -19.60 4.63
CA ASP A 112 -23.79 -20.29 3.49
C ASP A 112 -23.70 -19.47 2.17
N GLN A 113 -22.58 -18.77 1.99
CA GLN A 113 -22.33 -17.92 0.82
C GLN A 113 -21.33 -18.58 -0.13
N GLN A 114 -21.51 -18.38 -1.43
CA GLN A 114 -20.53 -18.81 -2.43
C GLN A 114 -19.39 -17.78 -2.51
N PRO A 115 -18.13 -18.16 -2.24
CA PRO A 115 -17.01 -17.24 -2.30
C PRO A 115 -16.73 -16.80 -3.74
N ILE A 116 -16.14 -15.62 -3.90
CA ILE A 116 -15.68 -15.13 -5.19
C ILE A 116 -14.52 -16.01 -5.73
N PRO A 117 -14.23 -16.00 -7.05
CA PRO A 117 -13.23 -16.89 -7.64
C PRO A 117 -11.84 -16.83 -7.01
N MET A 118 -11.43 -15.66 -6.49
CA MET A 118 -10.13 -15.47 -5.82
C MET A 118 -10.01 -16.24 -4.50
N MET A 119 -11.14 -16.51 -3.84
CA MET A 119 -11.22 -17.18 -2.54
C MET A 119 -11.68 -18.64 -2.66
N ASP A 120 -11.93 -19.14 -3.87
CA ASP A 120 -12.33 -20.54 -4.10
C ASP A 120 -11.12 -21.41 -4.45
N ARG A 121 -10.75 -22.31 -3.53
CA ARG A 121 -9.63 -23.26 -3.75
C ARG A 121 -9.81 -24.15 -4.99
N ASN A 122 -11.05 -24.39 -5.42
CA ASN A 122 -11.31 -25.20 -6.63
C ASN A 122 -10.90 -24.47 -7.91
N LYS A 123 -10.64 -23.16 -7.85
CA LYS A 123 -10.19 -22.32 -8.95
C LYS A 123 -8.71 -21.95 -8.87
N ALA A 124 -7.92 -22.71 -8.13
CA ALA A 124 -6.48 -22.45 -7.98
C ALA A 124 -5.71 -22.33 -9.32
N ALA A 125 -6.16 -23.02 -10.37
CA ALA A 125 -5.58 -22.93 -11.71
C ALA A 125 -5.69 -21.53 -12.34
N GLU A 126 -6.62 -20.68 -11.88
CA GLU A 126 -6.82 -19.31 -12.36
C GLU A 126 -5.90 -18.29 -11.64
N LEU A 127 -5.22 -18.69 -10.57
CA LEU A 127 -4.37 -17.82 -9.75
C LEU A 127 -3.35 -17.00 -10.57
N PRO A 128 -2.64 -17.56 -11.58
CA PRO A 128 -1.70 -16.77 -12.38
C PRO A 128 -2.37 -15.59 -13.09
N LYS A 129 -3.56 -15.78 -13.65
CA LYS A 129 -4.30 -14.72 -14.34
C LYS A 129 -4.76 -13.63 -13.38
N LEU A 130 -5.21 -14.02 -12.18
CA LEU A 130 -5.61 -13.07 -11.13
C LEU A 130 -4.41 -12.24 -10.64
N GLN A 131 -3.24 -12.86 -10.47
CA GLN A 131 -2.02 -12.16 -10.10
C GLN A 131 -1.57 -11.15 -11.16
N VAL A 132 -1.63 -11.50 -12.45
CA VAL A 132 -1.33 -10.55 -13.54
C VAL A 132 -2.28 -9.35 -13.47
N GLY A 133 -3.59 -9.58 -13.32
CA GLY A 133 -4.57 -8.49 -13.21
C GLY A 133 -4.31 -7.57 -12.01
N PHE A 134 -3.89 -8.13 -10.87
CA PHE A 134 -3.52 -7.34 -9.69
C PHE A 134 -2.26 -6.49 -9.94
N ILE A 135 -1.21 -7.08 -10.53
CA ILE A 135 0.03 -6.36 -10.87
C ILE A 135 -0.27 -5.19 -11.80
N ASP A 136 -1.02 -5.42 -12.86
CA ASP A 136 -1.34 -4.41 -13.87
C ASP A 136 -2.18 -3.27 -13.30
N PHE A 137 -3.18 -3.59 -12.47
CA PHE A 137 -4.15 -2.61 -12.01
C PHE A 137 -3.72 -1.82 -10.76
N VAL A 138 -3.01 -2.49 -9.83
CA VAL A 138 -2.65 -1.90 -8.53
C VAL A 138 -1.18 -1.50 -8.49
N CYS A 139 -0.29 -2.43 -8.83
CA CYS A 139 1.16 -2.26 -8.63
C CYS A 139 1.81 -1.37 -9.69
N THR A 140 1.43 -1.49 -10.96
CA THR A 140 2.07 -0.72 -12.05
C THR A 140 1.96 0.78 -11.84
N PHE A 141 0.84 1.28 -11.31
CA PHE A 141 0.67 2.72 -11.07
C PHE A 141 1.65 3.27 -10.02
N VAL A 142 1.86 2.54 -8.91
CA VAL A 142 2.67 3.07 -7.80
C VAL A 142 4.18 2.97 -8.07
N TYR A 143 4.61 2.10 -8.98
CA TYR A 143 6.03 1.87 -9.29
C TYR A 143 6.53 2.48 -10.62
N LYS A 144 5.65 3.04 -11.45
CA LYS A 144 5.99 3.62 -12.76
C LYS A 144 6.17 5.13 -12.68
#